data_AF-A0A495BIF5-F1
#
_entry.id   AF-A0A495BIF5-F1
#
_cell.length_a   1.000
_cell.length_b   1.000
_cell.length_c   1.000
_cell.angle_alpha   90.00
_cell.angle_beta   90.00
_cell.angle_gamma   90.00
#
_symmetry.space_group_name_H-M   'P 1'
#
loop_
_entity.id
_entity.type
_entity.pdbx_description
1 polymer ?
#
loop_
_entity_poly.entity_id
_entity_poly.type
_entity_poly.pdbx_seq_one_letter_code
_entity_poly.pdbx_strand_id
1 'polypeptide(L)'
;MRKEFKIYCTSADIGPDRLIRLFHFGKSEEALAAELGVTVSTVQAWKAGKVPVPVVCVKYLELLDSNEQGSRLVVPAGYQVTIDYAEIERLADYRRLFHLRTMQTDLIERLMIKRDFYRDNCHRQARFGLMVNSLFG
;
A
#
# COMPACT_ATOMS: atom_id res chain seq x y z
N MET A 1 -9.97 33.48 12.91
CA MET A 1 -8.72 34.18 12.53
C MET A 1 -7.84 33.20 11.76
N ARG A 2 -7.62 33.41 10.45
CA ARG A 2 -6.61 32.63 9.71
C ARG A 2 -5.24 33.05 10.24
N LYS A 3 -4.50 32.14 10.88
CA LYS A 3 -3.09 32.40 11.20
C LYS A 3 -2.33 32.45 9.87
N GLU A 4 -1.83 33.62 9.52
CA GLU A 4 -0.92 33.77 8.39
C GLU A 4 0.45 33.23 8.79
N PHE A 5 0.84 32.11 8.19
CA PHE A 5 2.17 31.54 8.35
C PHE A 5 3.12 32.24 7.38
N LYS A 6 4.07 33.01 7.91
CA LYS A 6 5.03 33.81 7.12
C LYS A 6 6.30 33.04 6.73
N ILE A 7 6.23 31.72 6.62
CA ILE A 7 7.40 30.87 6.38
C ILE A 7 7.73 30.80 4.89
N TYR A 8 9.01 30.88 4.55
CA TYR A 8 9.49 30.76 3.17
C TYR A 8 10.86 30.07 3.12
N CYS A 9 11.19 29.51 1.96
CA CYS A 9 12.43 28.77 1.71
C CYS A 9 13.37 29.59 0.83
N THR A 10 14.67 29.25 0.86
CA THR A 10 15.66 29.83 -0.06
C THR A 10 15.42 29.43 -1.53
N SER A 11 14.77 28.29 -1.79
CA SER A 11 14.32 27.93 -3.15
C SER A 11 12.85 28.32 -3.35
N ALA A 12 12.56 28.89 -4.52
CA ALA A 12 11.21 29.22 -4.97
C ALA A 12 10.36 27.98 -5.31
N ASP A 13 10.99 26.82 -5.51
CA ASP A 13 10.30 25.58 -5.90
C ASP A 13 9.51 24.96 -4.74
N ILE A 14 9.80 25.38 -3.50
CA ILE A 14 9.21 24.82 -2.29
C ILE A 14 8.07 25.72 -1.83
N GLY A 15 6.84 25.25 -2.05
CA GLY A 15 5.63 25.95 -1.65
C GLY A 15 5.47 26.09 -0.12
N PRO A 16 4.76 27.13 0.34
CA PRO A 16 4.60 27.42 1.77
C PRO A 16 3.87 26.30 2.53
N ASP A 17 2.93 25.60 1.89
CA ASP A 17 2.18 24.49 2.51
C ASP A 17 3.10 23.38 3.02
N ARG A 18 4.17 23.09 2.26
CA ARG A 18 5.14 22.06 2.61
C ARG A 18 5.95 22.44 3.84
N LEU A 19 6.36 23.71 3.90
CA LEU A 19 7.09 24.28 5.04
C LEU A 19 6.22 24.33 6.30
N ILE A 20 4.94 24.69 6.14
CA ILE A 20 3.99 24.70 7.24
C ILE A 20 3.84 23.29 7.82
N ARG A 21 3.66 22.27 6.97
CA ARG A 21 3.55 20.88 7.41
C ARG A 21 4.78 20.43 8.20
N LEU A 22 5.98 20.63 7.66
CA LEU A 22 7.21 20.14 8.27
C LEU A 22 7.55 20.87 9.58
N PHE A 23 7.43 22.20 9.62
CA PHE A 23 7.90 22.99 10.75
C PHE A 23 6.81 23.27 11.80
N HIS A 24 5.54 23.40 11.41
CA HIS A 24 4.46 23.71 12.36
C HIS A 24 3.69 22.48 12.85
N PHE A 25 3.62 21.42 12.04
CA PHE A 25 2.83 20.22 12.35
C PHE A 25 3.65 18.93 12.52
N GLY A 26 4.97 19.00 12.31
CA GLY A 26 5.87 17.86 12.49
C GLY A 26 6.25 17.65 13.95
N LYS A 27 7.45 18.12 14.32
CA LYS A 27 8.06 17.93 15.64
C LYS A 27 8.06 19.24 16.44
N SER A 28 8.33 19.15 17.75
CA SER A 28 8.54 20.35 18.58
C SER A 28 9.75 21.15 18.10
N GLU A 29 9.84 22.43 18.48
CA GLU A 29 10.96 23.30 18.06
C GLU A 29 12.31 22.79 18.57
N GLU A 30 12.32 22.22 19.78
CA GLU A 30 13.50 21.62 20.39
C GLU A 30 13.94 20.35 19.65
N ALA A 31 13.00 19.50 19.26
CA ALA A 31 13.30 18.29 18.48
C ALA A 31 13.79 18.63 17.07
N LEU A 32 13.17 19.61 16.39
CA LEU A 32 13.63 20.09 15.08
C LEU A 32 15.03 20.69 15.16
N ALA A 33 15.32 21.47 16.20
CA ALA A 33 16.63 22.06 16.44
C ALA A 33 17.69 20.97 16.63
N ALA A 34 17.40 19.95 17.45
CA ALA A 34 18.29 18.82 17.67
C ALA A 34 18.53 18.01 16.39
N GLU A 35 17.49 17.72 15.60
CA GLU A 35 17.60 16.93 14.36
C GLU A 35 18.36 17.66 13.25
N LEU A 36 18.16 18.98 13.14
CA LEU A 36 18.82 19.80 12.12
C LEU A 36 20.20 20.30 12.56
N GLY A 37 20.58 20.08 13.83
CA GLY A 37 21.83 20.57 14.40
C GLY A 37 21.90 22.09 14.51
N VAL A 38 20.76 22.76 14.75
CA VAL A 38 20.66 24.24 14.83
C VAL A 38 20.03 24.64 16.16
N THR A 39 20.13 25.92 16.54
CA THR A 39 19.54 26.40 17.79
C THR A 39 18.03 26.59 17.68
N VAL A 40 17.30 26.40 18.78
CA VAL A 40 15.84 26.63 18.83
C VAL A 40 15.45 28.04 18.34
N SER A 41 16.29 29.05 18.64
CA SER A 41 16.08 30.43 18.19
C SER A 41 16.08 30.58 16.67
N THR A 42 16.86 29.78 15.94
CA THR A 42 16.87 29.81 14.47
C THR A 42 15.60 29.18 13.90
N VAL A 43 15.12 28.08 14.48
CA VAL A 43 13.86 27.44 14.10
C VAL A 43 12.67 28.39 14.33
N GLN A 44 12.68 29.12 15.46
CA GLN A 44 11.69 30.16 15.73
C GLN A 44 11.76 31.31 14.73
N ALA A 45 12.96 31.75 14.37
CA ALA A 45 13.17 32.79 13.37
C ALA A 45 12.63 32.37 11.99
N TRP A 46 12.78 31.09 11.62
CA TRP A 46 12.19 30.52 10.41
C TRP A 46 10.67 30.49 10.44
N LYS A 47 10.07 29.99 11.53
CA LYS A 47 8.60 29.95 11.71
C LYS A 47 7.98 31.35 11.66
N ALA A 48 8.68 32.33 12.24
CA ALA A 48 8.26 33.73 12.22
C ALA A 48 8.45 34.41 10.85
N GLY A 49 9.12 33.77 9.88
CA GLY A 49 9.43 34.36 8.59
C GLY A 49 10.50 35.44 8.64
N LYS A 50 11.31 35.50 9.70
CA LYS A 50 12.40 36.48 9.78
C LYS A 50 13.59 36.07 8.90
N VAL A 51 13.81 34.77 8.76
CA VAL A 51 14.92 34.17 8.02
C VAL A 51 14.36 33.07 7.12
N PRO A 52 14.83 32.92 5.87
CA PRO A 52 14.44 31.80 5.02
C PRO A 52 14.93 30.46 5.60
N VAL A 53 14.11 29.42 5.43
CA VAL A 53 14.53 28.04 5.70
C VAL A 53 15.49 27.58 4.61
N PRO A 54 16.70 27.08 4.94
CA PRO A 54 17.59 26.48 3.97
C PRO A 54 16.98 25.25 3.29
N VAL A 55 17.14 25.14 1.98
CA VAL A 55 16.60 24.02 1.16
C VAL A 55 17.10 22.67 1.66
N VAL A 56 18.34 22.60 2.14
CA VAL A 56 18.96 21.37 2.65
C VAL A 56 18.20 20.84 3.87
N CYS A 57 17.79 21.72 4.79
CA CYS A 57 17.01 21.34 5.97
C CYS A 57 15.64 20.77 5.57
N VAL A 58 15.00 21.36 4.56
CA VAL A 58 13.71 20.87 4.05
C VAL A 58 13.86 19.48 3.43
N LYS A 59 14.85 19.28 2.55
CA LYS A 59 15.11 17.98 1.91
C LYS A 59 15.50 16.90 2.91
N TYR A 60 16.26 17.26 3.95
CA TYR A 60 16.65 16.33 5.00
C TYR A 60 15.43 15.86 5.81
N LEU A 61 14.55 16.78 6.22
CA LEU A 61 13.31 16.42 6.91
C LEU A 61 12.38 15.58 6.04
N GLU A 62 12.31 15.86 4.73
CA GLU A 62 11.54 15.03 3.79
C GLU A 62 12.11 13.61 3.67
N LEU A 63 13.43 13.48 3.68
CA LEU A 63 14.09 12.17 3.64
C LEU A 63 13.84 11.40 4.94
N LEU A 64 13.85 12.08 6.09
CA LEU A 64 13.46 11.50 7.37
C LEU A 64 11.98 11.09 7.39
N ASP A 65 11.06 11.95 6.94
CA ASP A 65 9.62 11.64 6.89
C ASP A 65 9.34 10.48 5.91
N SER A 66 10.16 10.32 4.86
CA SER A 66 10.11 9.17 3.96
C SER A 66 10.65 7.88 4.58
N ASN A 67 11.59 7.98 5.52
CA ASN A 67 12.14 6.83 6.27
C ASN A 67 11.29 6.49 7.51
N GLU A 68 10.57 7.46 8.07
CA GLU A 68 9.71 7.32 9.26
C GLU A 68 8.28 6.86 8.93
N GLN A 69 7.91 6.73 7.65
CA GLN A 69 6.76 5.92 7.21
C GLN A 69 7.10 4.42 7.35
N GLY A 70 7.19 4.02 8.62
CA GLY A 70 7.60 2.72 9.11
C GLY A 70 6.87 1.54 8.45
N SER A 71 7.67 0.51 8.22
CA SER A 71 7.31 -0.82 7.75
C SER A 71 6.52 -0.94 6.45
N ARG A 72 6.09 0.12 5.75
CA ARG A 72 5.25 -0.03 4.55
C ARG A 72 5.71 0.78 3.34
N LEU A 73 5.79 0.10 2.19
CA LEU A 73 5.88 0.74 0.88
C LEU A 73 4.52 1.34 0.51
N VAL A 74 4.50 2.63 0.21
CA VAL A 74 3.33 3.34 -0.33
C VAL A 74 3.59 3.65 -1.79
N VAL A 75 2.81 3.04 -2.70
CA VAL A 75 2.88 3.36 -4.14
C VAL A 75 1.87 4.46 -4.47
N PRO A 76 2.28 5.64 -4.94
CA PRO A 76 1.37 6.73 -5.23
C PRO A 76 0.76 6.54 -6.63
N ALA A 77 -0.22 5.64 -6.75
CA ALA A 77 -0.90 5.35 -8.02
C ALA A 77 -2.43 5.36 -7.88
N GLY A 78 -2.99 6.43 -7.28
CA GLY A 78 -4.44 6.66 -7.18
C GLY A 78 -5.21 5.71 -6.25
N TYR A 79 -4.62 4.59 -5.87
CA TYR A 79 -5.06 3.69 -4.81
C TYR A 79 -3.94 3.58 -3.78
N GLN A 80 -4.24 3.80 -2.50
CA GLN A 80 -3.32 3.52 -1.40
C GLN A 80 -3.23 2.00 -1.21
N VAL A 81 -2.39 1.35 -2.01
CA VAL A 81 -1.91 0.00 -1.69
C VAL A 81 -0.68 0.18 -0.81
N THR A 82 -0.78 -0.33 0.42
CA THR A 82 0.33 -0.34 1.37
C THR A 82 0.83 -1.78 1.51
N ILE A 83 2.13 -2.00 1.32
CA ILE A 83 2.76 -3.33 1.41
C ILE A 83 3.78 -3.28 2.52
N ASP A 84 3.76 -4.23 3.46
CA ASP A 84 4.77 -4.28 4.52
C ASP A 84 6.16 -4.68 3.96
N TYR A 85 7.25 -4.08 4.42
CA TYR A 85 8.61 -4.45 4.00
C TYR A 85 8.92 -5.91 4.36
N ALA A 86 8.40 -6.41 5.48
CA ALA A 86 8.52 -7.83 5.83
C ALA A 86 7.75 -8.77 4.88
N GLU A 87 6.78 -8.24 4.12
CA GLU A 87 6.06 -9.01 3.09
C GLU A 87 6.78 -9.01 1.75
N ILE A 88 7.68 -8.05 1.48
CA ILE A 88 8.42 -7.99 0.22
C ILE A 88 9.25 -9.25 0.00
N GLU A 89 9.94 -9.72 1.04
CA GLU A 89 10.72 -10.97 0.98
C GLU A 89 9.83 -12.18 0.66
N ARG A 90 8.57 -12.15 1.11
CA ARG A 90 7.58 -13.22 0.91
C ARG A 90 6.81 -13.10 -0.41
N LEU A 91 7.02 -12.04 -1.20
CA LEU A 91 6.30 -11.85 -2.48
C LEU A 91 6.56 -12.99 -3.47
N ALA A 92 7.77 -13.53 -3.50
CA ALA A 92 8.09 -14.67 -4.35
C ALA A 92 7.24 -15.90 -3.99
N ASP A 93 7.10 -16.17 -2.70
CA ASP A 93 6.27 -17.27 -2.18
C ASP A 93 4.79 -17.00 -2.43
N TYR A 94 4.31 -15.77 -2.25
CA TYR A 94 2.93 -15.40 -2.56
C TYR A 94 2.58 -15.57 -4.03
N ARG A 95 3.49 -15.22 -4.96
CA ARG A 95 3.28 -15.46 -6.40
C ARG A 95 3.16 -16.95 -6.68
N ARG A 96 4.05 -17.76 -6.09
CA ARG A 96 4.01 -19.21 -6.23
C ARG A 96 2.71 -19.80 -5.69
N LEU A 97 2.30 -19.39 -4.49
CA LEU A 97 1.05 -19.84 -3.86
C LEU A 97 -0.18 -19.41 -4.68
N PHE A 98 -0.17 -18.20 -5.23
CA PHE A 98 -1.22 -17.72 -6.12
C PHE A 98 -1.36 -18.63 -7.34
N HIS A 99 -0.26 -18.91 -8.04
CA HIS A 99 -0.27 -19.82 -9.19
C HIS A 99 -0.73 -21.24 -8.83
N LEU A 100 -0.27 -21.78 -7.70
CA LEU A 100 -0.71 -23.10 -7.22
C LEU A 100 -2.20 -23.12 -6.91
N ARG A 101 -2.73 -22.07 -6.28
CA ARG A 101 -4.16 -21.94 -5.99
C ARG A 101 -4.97 -21.91 -7.28
N THR A 102 -4.54 -21.15 -8.29
CA THR A 102 -5.19 -21.11 -9.60
C THR A 102 -5.22 -22.50 -10.23
N MET A 103 -4.08 -23.19 -10.28
CA MET A 103 -4.00 -24.55 -10.82
C MET A 103 -4.88 -25.56 -10.07
N GLN A 104 -4.93 -25.46 -8.74
CA GLN A 104 -5.82 -26.30 -7.93
C GLN A 104 -7.29 -26.03 -8.24
N THR A 105 -7.66 -24.77 -8.43
CA THR A 105 -9.04 -24.37 -8.74
C THR A 105 -9.47 -24.93 -10.09
N ASP A 106 -8.62 -24.79 -11.11
CA ASP A 106 -8.87 -25.35 -12.46
C ASP A 106 -9.02 -26.87 -12.43
N LEU A 107 -8.19 -27.55 -11.61
CA LEU A 107 -8.26 -29.00 -11.46
C LEU A 107 -9.56 -29.43 -10.80
N ILE A 108 -9.98 -28.75 -9.74
CA ILE A 108 -11.24 -29.00 -9.04
C ILE A 108 -12.40 -28.85 -10.03
N GLU A 109 -12.42 -27.78 -10.81
CA GLU A 109 -13.47 -27.54 -11.82
C GLU A 109 -13.54 -28.71 -12.83
N ARG A 110 -12.40 -29.14 -13.37
CA ARG A 110 -12.36 -30.29 -14.29
C ARG A 110 -12.86 -31.58 -13.65
N LEU A 111 -12.51 -31.84 -12.40
CA LEU A 111 -12.99 -33.03 -11.68
C LEU A 111 -14.50 -32.96 -11.42
N MET A 112 -15.04 -31.79 -11.10
CA MET A 112 -16.47 -31.59 -10.94
C MET A 112 -17.21 -31.88 -12.24
N ILE A 113 -16.74 -31.35 -13.37
CA ILE A 113 -17.32 -31.62 -14.70
C ILE A 113 -17.31 -33.13 -15.00
N LYS A 114 -16.18 -33.81 -14.78
CA LYS A 114 -16.08 -35.26 -15.03
C LYS A 114 -17.02 -36.07 -14.13
N ARG A 115 -17.08 -35.74 -12.84
CA ARG A 115 -17.99 -36.39 -11.89
C ARG A 115 -19.43 -36.27 -12.36
N ASP A 116 -19.85 -35.07 -12.74
CA ASP A 116 -21.23 -34.79 -13.13
C ASP A 116 -21.58 -35.52 -14.44
N PHE A 117 -20.64 -35.57 -15.40
CA PHE A 117 -20.78 -36.39 -16.61
C PHE A 117 -21.00 -37.88 -16.31
N TYR A 118 -20.19 -38.49 -15.44
CA TYR A 118 -20.37 -39.91 -15.10
C TYR A 118 -21.67 -40.16 -14.35
N ARG A 119 -22.05 -39.26 -13.44
CA ARG A 119 -23.32 -39.34 -12.72
C ARG A 119 -24.50 -39.33 -13.67
N ASP A 120 -24.52 -38.42 -14.63
CA ASP A 120 -25.58 -38.33 -15.63
C ASP A 120 -25.65 -39.56 -16.54
N ASN A 121 -24.51 -40.12 -16.93
CA ASN A 121 -24.48 -41.34 -17.74
C ASN A 121 -24.99 -42.56 -16.96
N CYS A 122 -24.64 -42.71 -15.68
CA CYS A 122 -25.20 -43.77 -14.84
C CYS A 122 -26.74 -43.62 -14.72
N HIS A 123 -27.24 -42.41 -14.51
CA HIS A 123 -28.69 -42.16 -14.46
C HIS A 123 -29.38 -42.47 -15.80
N ARG A 124 -28.74 -42.12 -16.93
CA ARG A 124 -29.25 -42.46 -18.27
C ARG A 124 -29.25 -43.97 -18.51
N GLN A 125 -28.16 -44.67 -18.21
CA GLN A 125 -28.06 -46.13 -18.36
C GLN A 125 -29.06 -46.87 -17.47
N ALA A 126 -29.25 -46.43 -16.22
CA ALA A 126 -30.26 -46.98 -15.33
C ALA A 126 -31.69 -46.81 -15.89
N ARG A 127 -32.00 -45.64 -16.47
CA ARG A 127 -33.28 -45.40 -17.15
C ARG A 127 -33.47 -46.29 -18.38
N PHE A 128 -32.44 -46.47 -19.20
CA PHE A 128 -32.49 -47.37 -20.34
C PHE A 128 -32.68 -48.83 -19.92
N GLY A 129 -32.00 -49.29 -18.87
CA GLY A 129 -32.18 -50.64 -18.33
C GLY A 129 -33.59 -50.89 -17.79
N LEU A 130 -34.17 -49.92 -17.07
CA LEU A 130 -35.57 -49.97 -16.63
C LEU A 130 -36.55 -50.03 -17.81
N MET A 131 -36.29 -49.26 -18.87
CA MET A 131 -37.11 -49.28 -20.08
C MET A 131 -37.04 -50.62 -20.82
N VAL A 132 -35.85 -51.19 -20.99
CA VAL A 132 -35.67 -52.52 -21.61
C VAL A 132 -36.38 -53.59 -20.80
N ASN A 133 -36.25 -53.57 -19.46
CA ASN A 133 -36.98 -54.48 -18.59
C ASN A 133 -38.51 -54.30 -18.67
N SER A 134 -39.01 -53.08 -18.91
CA SER A 134 -40.45 -52.85 -19.09
C SER A 134 -40.99 -53.30 -20.47
N LEU A 135 -40.12 -53.49 -21.45
CA LEU A 135 -40.48 -53.93 -22.81
C LEU A 135 -40.32 -55.44 -23.02
N PHE A 136 -39.41 -56.08 -22.29
CA PHE A 136 -39.04 -57.49 -22.47
C PHE A 136 -39.17 -58.36 -21.21
N GLY A 137 -39.62 -57.79 -20.09
CA GLY A 137 -40.07 -58.52 -18.89
C GLY A 137 -41.59 -58.61 -18.85
#